data_AF-A0A7C3JQT6-F1
#
_entry.id   AF-A0A7C3JQT6-F1
#
_cell.length_a   1.000
_cell.length_b   1.000
_cell.length_c   1.000
_cell.angle_alpha   90.00
_cell.angle_beta   90.00
_cell.angle_gamma   90.00
#
_symmetry.space_group_name_H-M   'P 1'
#
loop_
_entity.id
_entity.type
_entity.pdbx_description
1 polymer ?
#
loop_
_entity_poly.entity_id
_entity_poly.type
_entity_poly.pdbx_seq_one_letter_code
_entity_poly.pdbx_strand_id
1 'polypeptide(L)'
;MNGNNRAAAMRPPVYAAVNRRRLMRDLNALSRIGLGDRGSVTRLVFSIKELRSRQLLIHLMRQAGLQIRIDAIGNIFGRLDGLAPRAPAVLAGSHLDT
;
A
#
# COMPACT_ATOMS: atom_id res chain seq x y z
N MET A 1 1.24 45.46 -31.27
CA MET A 1 1.04 44.24 -32.10
C MET A 1 2.37 43.50 -32.08
N ASN A 2 2.59 42.31 -31.50
CA ASN A 2 1.77 41.11 -31.43
C ASN A 2 1.98 40.42 -30.07
N GLY A 3 0.91 40.23 -29.31
CA GLY A 3 0.85 39.31 -28.18
C GLY A 3 0.53 37.92 -28.71
N ASN A 4 1.48 37.00 -28.63
CA ASN A 4 1.23 35.59 -28.92
C ASN A 4 1.38 34.78 -27.63
N ASN A 5 0.48 35.05 -26.68
CA ASN A 5 0.34 34.26 -25.47
C ASN A 5 -0.53 33.03 -25.82
N ARG A 6 0.09 32.00 -26.40
CA ARG A 6 -0.53 30.68 -26.46
C ARG A 6 -0.51 30.11 -25.06
N ALA A 7 -1.53 30.44 -24.28
CA ALA A 7 -1.89 29.69 -23.08
C ALA A 7 -2.09 28.23 -23.53
N ALA A 8 -1.06 27.41 -23.29
CA ALA A 8 -1.18 25.97 -23.40
C ALA A 8 -2.36 25.55 -22.52
N ALA A 9 -3.40 25.02 -23.14
CA ALA A 9 -4.56 24.51 -22.42
C ALA A 9 -4.07 23.46 -21.41
N MET A 10 -4.00 23.84 -20.13
CA MET A 10 -3.70 22.93 -19.04
C MET A 10 -4.78 21.86 -19.03
N ARG A 11 -4.40 20.62 -19.35
CA ARG A 11 -5.28 19.46 -19.15
C ARG A 11 -5.66 19.43 -17.66
N PRO A 12 -6.94 19.24 -17.31
CA PRO A 12 -7.34 19.15 -15.91
C PRO A 12 -6.53 18.04 -15.23
N PRO A 13 -6.11 18.23 -13.98
CA PRO A 13 -5.35 17.21 -13.26
C PRO A 13 -6.17 15.93 -13.24
N VAL A 14 -5.62 14.86 -13.80
CA VAL A 14 -6.14 13.52 -13.61
C VAL A 14 -5.78 13.14 -12.19
N TYR A 15 -6.70 13.33 -11.25
CA TYR A 15 -6.53 12.82 -9.90
C TYR A 15 -6.49 11.30 -9.98
N ALA A 16 -5.40 10.71 -9.49
CA ALA A 16 -5.29 9.26 -9.39
C ALA A 16 -6.42 8.74 -8.48
N ALA A 17 -7.34 7.95 -9.05
CA ALA A 17 -8.42 7.32 -8.31
C ALA A 17 -8.01 5.92 -7.83
N VAL A 18 -8.52 5.50 -6.67
CA VAL A 18 -8.31 4.15 -6.16
C VAL A 18 -9.10 3.13 -6.99
N ASN A 19 -8.46 2.06 -7.43
CA ASN A 19 -9.15 0.93 -8.04
C ASN A 19 -9.86 0.08 -6.97
N ARG A 20 -11.17 0.32 -6.78
CA ARG A 20 -12.00 -0.39 -5.79
C ARG A 20 -11.96 -1.91 -5.95
N ARG A 21 -12.00 -2.43 -7.17
CA ARG A 21 -12.01 -3.89 -7.42
C ARG A 21 -10.70 -4.52 -6.98
N ARG A 22 -9.56 -3.88 -7.26
CA ARG A 22 -8.24 -4.33 -6.79
C ARG A 22 -8.18 -4.28 -5.27
N LEU A 23 -8.56 -3.16 -4.66
CA LEU A 23 -8.55 -3.00 -3.20
C LEU A 23 -9.36 -4.10 -2.49
N MET A 24 -10.60 -4.31 -2.91
CA MET A 24 -11.46 -5.33 -2.29
C MET A 24 -10.92 -6.75 -2.49
N ARG A 25 -10.28 -7.05 -3.64
CA ARG A 25 -9.64 -8.34 -3.88
C ARG A 25 -8.54 -8.59 -2.86
N ASP A 26 -7.66 -7.60 -2.65
CA ASP A 26 -6.50 -7.73 -1.79
C ASP A 26 -6.91 -7.80 -0.31
N LEU A 27 -7.89 -6.99 0.11
CA LEU A 27 -8.48 -7.07 1.45
C LEU A 27 -9.15 -8.42 1.72
N ASN A 28 -9.89 -8.96 0.75
CA ASN A 28 -10.52 -10.27 0.88
C ASN A 28 -9.49 -11.41 0.91
N ALA A 29 -8.37 -11.28 0.19
CA ALA A 29 -7.28 -12.24 0.26
C ALA A 29 -6.63 -12.23 1.66
N LEU A 30 -6.42 -11.05 2.23
CA LEU A 30 -5.87 -10.88 3.57
C LEU A 30 -6.83 -11.39 4.66
N SER A 31 -8.14 -11.11 4.57
CA SER A 31 -9.14 -11.51 5.58
C SER A 31 -9.30 -13.03 5.70
N ARG A 32 -9.08 -13.78 4.62
CA ARG A 32 -9.06 -15.25 4.63
C ARG A 32 -7.97 -15.82 5.54
N ILE A 33 -6.91 -15.07 5.81
CA ILE A 33 -5.85 -15.49 6.72
C ILE A 33 -6.32 -15.22 8.15
N GLY A 34 -6.64 -16.29 8.86
CA GLY A 34 -7.15 -16.21 10.23
C GLY A 34 -8.66 -16.02 10.35
N LEU A 35 -9.39 -16.19 9.26
CA LEU A 35 -10.86 -16.23 9.26
C LEU A 35 -11.34 -17.34 10.22
N GLY A 36 -12.16 -16.95 11.17
CA GLY A 36 -12.83 -17.81 12.12
C GLY A 36 -14.34 -17.79 11.93
N ASP A 37 -15.05 -18.32 12.91
CA ASP A 37 -16.50 -18.42 12.86
C ASP A 37 -17.15 -17.03 12.76
N ARG A 38 -18.30 -17.00 12.09
CA ARG A 38 -19.13 -15.80 11.90
C ARG A 38 -18.41 -14.60 11.25
N GLY A 39 -17.29 -14.85 10.54
CA GLY A 39 -16.55 -13.82 9.83
C GLY A 39 -15.55 -13.03 10.69
N SER A 40 -15.33 -13.46 11.93
CA SER A 40 -14.24 -12.92 12.76
C SER A 40 -12.88 -13.26 12.16
N VAL A 41 -11.87 -12.45 12.48
CA VAL A 41 -10.50 -12.69 12.04
C VAL A 41 -9.61 -12.64 13.28
N THR A 42 -8.87 -13.71 13.53
CA THR A 42 -7.90 -13.80 14.63
C THR A 42 -6.51 -14.06 14.07
N ARG A 43 -5.62 -13.10 14.27
CA ARG A 43 -4.22 -13.14 13.84
C ARG A 43 -3.35 -12.53 14.94
N LEU A 44 -3.15 -13.28 16.02
CA LEU A 44 -2.26 -12.86 17.09
C LEU A 44 -0.85 -12.59 16.56
N VAL A 45 -0.21 -11.56 17.12
CA VAL A 45 1.18 -11.20 16.80
C VAL A 45 2.10 -12.42 16.93
N PHE A 46 3.01 -12.59 15.97
CA PHE A 46 3.95 -13.71 15.86
C PHE A 46 3.33 -15.11 15.66
N SER A 47 2.02 -15.21 15.48
CA SER A 47 1.41 -16.47 15.04
C SER A 47 1.76 -16.78 13.58
N ILE A 48 1.64 -18.06 13.19
CA ILE A 48 1.78 -18.47 11.79
C ILE A 48 0.79 -17.75 10.86
N LYS A 49 -0.40 -17.39 11.37
CA LYS A 49 -1.40 -16.64 10.61
C LYS A 49 -0.93 -15.20 10.35
N GLU A 50 -0.35 -14.54 11.35
CA GLU A 50 0.24 -13.20 11.19
C GLU A 50 1.47 -13.24 10.26
N LEU A 51 2.34 -14.24 10.40
CA LEU A 51 3.46 -14.42 9.47
C LEU A 51 2.99 -14.55 8.00
N ARG A 52 1.93 -15.32 7.75
CA ARG A 52 1.34 -15.47 6.40
C ARG A 52 0.73 -14.16 5.89
N SER A 53 0.09 -13.37 6.74
CA SER A 53 -0.49 -12.08 6.34
C SER A 53 0.60 -11.07 5.94
N ARG A 54 1.71 -11.04 6.68
CA ARG A 54 2.91 -10.26 6.33
C ARG A 54 3.51 -10.67 4.99
N GLN A 55 3.65 -11.98 4.75
CA GLN A 55 4.18 -12.50 3.49
C GLN A 55 3.31 -12.07 2.30
N LEU A 56 1.99 -12.12 2.45
CA LEU A 56 1.06 -11.61 1.44
C LEU A 56 1.23 -10.10 1.22
N LEU A 57 1.33 -9.29 2.29
CA LEU A 57 1.58 -7.85 2.16
C LEU A 57 2.88 -7.56 1.40
N ILE A 58 3.98 -8.22 1.76
CA ILE A 58 5.28 -8.07 1.10
C ILE A 58 5.18 -8.45 -0.37
N HIS A 59 4.47 -9.53 -0.70
CA HIS A 59 4.25 -9.94 -2.08
C HIS A 59 3.52 -8.86 -2.89
N LEU A 60 2.41 -8.33 -2.37
CA LEU A 60 1.64 -7.27 -3.02
C LEU A 60 2.47 -5.98 -3.19
N MET A 61 3.25 -5.59 -2.16
CA MET A 61 4.13 -4.43 -2.23
C MET A 61 5.22 -4.59 -3.30
N ARG A 62 5.83 -5.78 -3.40
CA ARG A 62 6.81 -6.08 -4.47
C ARG A 62 6.19 -6.04 -5.86
N GLN A 63 4.99 -6.60 -6.03
CA GLN A 63 4.26 -6.52 -7.30
C GLN A 63 3.91 -5.08 -7.70
N ALA A 64 3.72 -4.21 -6.72
CA ALA A 64 3.51 -2.77 -6.94
C ALA A 64 4.82 -2.00 -7.18
N GLY A 65 5.98 -2.66 -7.21
CA GLY A 65 7.29 -2.03 -7.45
C GLY A 65 7.88 -1.31 -6.24
N LEU A 66 7.41 -1.59 -5.03
CA LEU A 66 7.93 -0.96 -3.81
C LEU A 66 9.21 -1.63 -3.33
N GLN A 67 10.14 -0.83 -2.82
CA GLN A 67 11.31 -1.32 -2.10
C GLN A 67 10.90 -1.72 -0.68
N ILE A 68 11.23 -2.94 -0.29
CA ILE A 68 10.83 -3.49 1.02
C ILE A 68 11.96 -3.33 2.02
N ARG A 69 11.64 -2.81 3.20
CA ARG A 69 12.50 -2.83 4.37
C ARG A 69 11.73 -3.36 5.56
N ILE A 70 12.38 -4.19 6.37
CA ILE A 70 11.85 -4.66 7.65
C ILE A 70 12.81 -4.18 8.73
N ASP A 71 12.30 -3.56 9.80
CA ASP A 71 13.15 -3.12 10.92
C ASP A 71 13.37 -4.24 11.96
N ALA A 72 14.15 -3.92 12.99
CA ALA A 72 14.56 -4.89 14.01
C ALA A 72 13.39 -5.46 14.85
N ILE A 73 12.26 -4.73 14.94
CA ILE A 73 11.06 -5.20 15.66
C ILE A 73 10.00 -5.75 14.72
N GLY A 74 10.28 -5.76 13.41
CA GLY A 74 9.47 -6.42 12.40
C GLY A 74 8.46 -5.52 11.68
N ASN A 75 8.49 -4.20 11.87
CA ASN A 75 7.64 -3.33 11.05
C ASN A 75 8.04 -3.45 9.58
N ILE A 76 7.04 -3.52 8.70
CA ILE A 76 7.24 -3.70 7.26
C ILE A 76 6.97 -2.36 6.57
N PHE A 77 7.96 -1.89 5.81
CA PHE A 77 7.88 -0.68 5.02
C PHE A 77 7.97 -1.03 3.54
N GLY A 78 7.01 -0.56 2.75
CA GLY A 78 7.09 -0.53 1.29
C GLY A 78 7.28 0.91 0.82
N ARG A 79 8.42 1.22 0.23
CA ARG A 79 8.78 2.57 -0.21
C ARG A 79 8.71 2.70 -1.72
N LEU A 80 7.99 3.71 -2.20
CA LEU A 80 8.11 4.22 -3.56
C LEU A 80 9.05 5.42 -3.51
N ASP A 81 10.14 5.39 -4.28
CA ASP A 81 11.02 6.54 -4.36
C ASP A 81 10.40 7.64 -5.22
N GLY A 82 10.39 8.85 -4.67
CA GLY A 82 10.04 10.06 -5.40
C GLY A 82 11.24 10.67 -6.12
N LEU A 83 11.04 11.82 -6.76
CA LEU A 83 12.09 12.55 -7.47
C LEU A 83 13.25 13.00 -6.57
N ALA A 84 13.01 13.12 -5.26
CA ALA A 84 14.03 13.44 -4.26
C ALA A 84 14.11 12.32 -3.20
N PRO A 85 14.92 11.26 -3.42
CA PRO A 85 14.98 10.08 -2.54
C PRO A 85 15.44 10.36 -1.11
N ARG A 86 16.05 11.53 -0.85
CA ARG A 86 16.53 11.94 0.49
C ARG A 86 15.57 12.85 1.24
N ALA A 87 14.47 13.28 0.61
CA ALA A 87 13.47 14.08 1.31
C ALA A 87 12.74 13.25 2.39
N PRO A 88 12.15 13.89 3.42
CA PRO A 88 11.28 13.22 4.37
C PRO A 88 10.16 12.46 3.67
N ALA A 89 9.86 11.25 4.15
CA ALA A 89 8.81 10.43 3.60
C ALA A 89 7.44 10.85 4.13
N VAL A 90 6.41 10.79 3.28
CA VAL A 90 5.01 10.73 3.72
C VAL A 90 4.67 9.27 3.99
N LEU A 91 4.23 8.95 5.21
CA LEU A 91 3.94 7.59 5.65
C LEU A 91 2.46 7.42 5.94
N ALA A 92 1.89 6.32 5.47
CA ALA A 92 0.55 5.85 5.84
C ALA A 92 0.61 4.35 6.12
N GLY A 93 -0.16 3.90 7.12
CA GLY A 93 -0.14 2.51 7.55
C GLY A 93 -1.06 2.27 8.74
N SER A 94 -1.08 1.03 9.21
CA SER A 94 -1.80 0.56 10.40
C SER A 94 -1.17 -0.77 10.86
N HIS A 95 -1.96 -1.68 11.42
CA HIS A 95 -1.55 -3.01 11.88
C HIS A 95 -2.18 -4.14 11.06
N LEU A 96 -1.61 -5.36 11.14
CA LEU A 96 -2.10 -6.57 10.45
C LEU A 96 -2.69 -7.61 11.42
N ASP A 97 -2.19 -7.63 12.64
CA ASP A 97 -2.63 -8.47 13.74
C ASP A 97 -4.02 -8.06 14.24
N THR A 98 -4.74 -9.04 14.79
CA THR A 98 -6.11 -8.91 15.30
C THR A 98 -6.36 -9.86 16.46
#